data_AF-A0AAP9T2K0-F1
#
_entry.id   AF-A0AAP9T2K0-F1
#
_cell.length_a   1.000
_cell.length_b   1.000
_cell.length_c   1.000
_cell.angle_alpha   90.00
_cell.angle_beta   90.00
_cell.angle_gamma   90.00
#
_symmetry.space_group_name_H-M   'P 1'
#
loop_
_entity.id
_entity.type
_entity.pdbx_description
1 polymer ?
#
loop_
_entity_poly.entity_id
_entity_poly.type
_entity_poly.pdbx_seq_one_letter_code
_entity_poly.pdbx_strand_id
1 'polypeptide(L)'
;MMTTAISEPFSFTEFRQDLSTTNKRKLLRWASCELYVAFLRYTSGYKEPAVMHVGSQRRFIMSTSINALQTLMASAEFEEGHEITVEQMSLAELARNAHLYHLNLHLIDKEESLHIGLSVMQLLGMTAILEDAEGNEVIYEAAPFSFESVNDTGALPYGAVQYWHDIELEYTSDRDLSKIKSIYVFDDELDWNNPLFPQLPDDAKAVSTLLPSAQAFFERMKVQPIPIWVDESATPTDTESCYQNSLLGADNLSTFSPLRAMVDQDIVPAAADITLTITTSARHDDDPADSPECWEIRVSFTMPTGANAVFIPDWIEASLCKANTELPSTTGSHRASELLRERIVNQLAWSFFQRSRDFTQSLFDTDLKGLLPDFISNSYDSFQPDYSDKRFPCLARFQCGEYGVPMLLLGQDQGNYICMPLTFEEIPEADVSTLVPRRSELICIESKCMQLSAFFDKLAIPTSLIDFPDHWYKGIRISNKDIKDKFYSEMSFRKLPERKLPENVNQQFSDNSSPLMWLLGCCAVVALFVILDMVL
;
A
#
# COMPACT_ATOMS: atom_id res chain seq x y z
N MET A 1 41.26 -3.94 3.96
CA MET A 1 41.65 -4.27 5.35
C MET A 1 40.37 -4.56 6.11
N MET A 2 40.17 -5.81 6.54
CA MET A 2 39.03 -6.18 7.38
C MET A 2 39.22 -5.58 8.76
N THR A 3 38.45 -4.56 9.11
CA THR A 3 38.24 -4.19 10.51
C THR A 3 37.26 -5.19 11.11
N THR A 4 37.79 -6.15 11.87
CA THR A 4 37.03 -6.86 12.89
C THR A 4 36.49 -5.82 13.87
N ALA A 5 35.26 -5.35 13.64
CA ALA A 5 34.56 -4.50 14.59
C ALA A 5 34.38 -5.33 15.87
N ILE A 6 35.14 -4.98 16.89
CA ILE A 6 34.90 -5.45 18.25
C ILE A 6 33.53 -4.89 18.62
N SER A 7 32.49 -5.72 18.58
CA SER A 7 31.16 -5.34 19.05
C SER A 7 31.31 -4.93 20.52
N GLU A 8 31.13 -3.64 20.81
CA GLU A 8 31.14 -3.17 22.19
C GLU A 8 30.03 -3.89 22.94
N PRO A 9 30.29 -4.38 24.18
CA PRO A 9 29.30 -5.09 24.95
C PRO A 9 28.10 -4.18 25.22
N PHE A 10 26.89 -4.71 25.02
CA PHE A 10 25.66 -3.96 25.22
C PHE A 10 25.54 -3.42 26.65
N SER A 11 25.34 -2.11 26.80
CA SER A 11 25.14 -1.44 28.09
C SER A 11 23.66 -1.07 28.26
N PHE A 12 22.96 -1.80 29.12
CA PHE A 12 21.53 -1.61 29.36
C PHE A 12 21.18 -0.20 29.85
N THR A 13 21.99 0.37 30.73
CA THR A 13 21.79 1.73 31.25
C THR A 13 21.95 2.79 30.15
N GLU A 14 22.99 2.66 29.31
CA GLU A 14 23.22 3.61 28.21
C GLU A 14 22.14 3.47 27.13
N PHE A 15 21.76 2.24 26.78
CA PHE A 15 20.67 2.02 25.83
C PHE A 15 19.36 2.64 26.31
N ARG A 16 19.00 2.42 27.59
CA ARG A 16 17.82 3.05 28.18
C ARG A 16 17.91 4.57 28.16
N GLN A 17 19.08 5.15 28.41
CA GLN A 17 19.28 6.59 28.31
C GLN A 17 19.10 7.08 26.87
N ASP A 18 19.64 6.35 25.90
CA ASP A 18 19.55 6.72 24.48
C ASP A 18 18.12 6.67 23.95
N LEU A 19 17.29 5.74 24.44
CA LEU A 19 15.85 5.68 24.14
C LEU A 19 15.07 6.91 24.58
N SER A 20 15.58 7.67 25.56
CA SER A 20 14.97 8.94 25.97
C SER A 20 15.40 10.12 25.09
N THR A 21 16.31 9.90 24.15
CA THR A 21 16.75 10.91 23.17
C THR A 21 15.97 10.78 21.87
N THR A 22 15.78 11.89 21.15
CA THR A 22 15.26 11.89 19.77
C THR A 22 16.36 11.65 18.73
N ASN A 23 17.59 11.34 19.14
CA ASN A 23 18.72 11.19 18.23
C ASN A 23 18.73 9.78 17.61
N LYS A 24 18.18 9.68 16.39
CA LYS A 24 18.10 8.44 15.60
C LYS A 24 19.48 7.78 15.41
N ARG A 25 20.52 8.57 15.09
CA ARG A 25 21.88 8.04 14.87
C ARG A 25 22.45 7.39 16.12
N LYS A 26 22.21 8.01 17.28
CA LYS A 26 22.62 7.46 18.58
C LYS A 26 21.91 6.14 18.90
N LEU A 27 20.65 6.00 18.48
CA LEU A 27 19.91 4.75 18.65
C LEU A 27 20.39 3.65 17.70
N LEU A 28 20.69 4.00 16.44
CA LEU A 28 21.11 3.03 15.43
C LEU A 28 22.45 2.36 15.72
N ARG A 29 23.30 2.96 16.56
CA ARG A 29 24.54 2.30 17.02
C ARG A 29 24.29 0.98 17.77
N TRP A 30 23.10 0.81 18.34
CA TRP A 30 22.72 -0.39 19.09
C TRP A 30 22.20 -1.51 18.21
N ALA A 31 21.90 -1.24 16.93
CA ALA A 31 21.24 -2.18 16.03
C ALA A 31 22.07 -3.46 15.82
N SER A 32 23.40 -3.37 15.83
CA SER A 32 24.32 -4.51 15.68
C SER A 32 24.67 -5.24 16.98
N CYS A 33 24.14 -4.81 18.13
CA CYS A 33 24.42 -5.48 19.39
C CYS A 33 23.68 -6.83 19.46
N GLU A 34 24.41 -7.88 19.85
CA GLU A 34 23.86 -9.22 20.05
C GLU A 34 23.20 -9.35 21.43
N LEU A 35 22.01 -9.93 21.46
CA LEU A 35 21.25 -10.24 22.67
C LEU A 35 20.88 -11.72 22.69
N TYR A 36 20.67 -12.27 23.88
CA TYR A 36 20.14 -13.62 24.05
C TYR A 36 18.63 -13.60 23.93
N VAL A 37 18.08 -14.53 23.15
CA VAL A 37 16.66 -14.62 22.82
C VAL A 37 16.19 -16.04 23.08
N ALA A 38 15.00 -16.17 23.66
CA ALA A 38 14.41 -17.47 23.91
C ALA A 38 13.64 -17.94 22.66
N PHE A 39 13.82 -19.20 22.30
CA PHE A 39 13.13 -19.87 21.21
C PHE A 39 12.39 -21.09 21.74
N LEU A 40 11.19 -21.32 21.22
CA LEU A 40 10.46 -22.57 21.38
C LEU A 40 10.83 -23.49 20.23
N ARG A 41 11.35 -24.68 20.56
CA ARG A 41 11.66 -25.73 19.62
C ARG A 41 10.61 -26.83 19.71
N TYR A 42 9.97 -27.08 18.58
CA TYR A 42 8.96 -28.10 18.43
C TYR A 42 9.58 -29.47 18.13
N THR A 43 8.83 -30.53 18.40
CA THR A 43 9.22 -31.92 18.10
C THR A 43 9.51 -32.16 16.61
N SER A 44 8.91 -31.37 15.72
CA SER A 44 9.18 -31.34 14.28
C SER A 44 10.57 -30.79 13.92
N GLY A 45 11.27 -30.17 14.88
CA GLY A 45 12.54 -29.48 14.68
C GLY A 45 12.38 -27.99 14.32
N TYR A 46 11.15 -27.54 14.07
CA TYR A 46 10.82 -26.13 13.85
C TYR A 46 11.12 -25.29 15.11
N LYS A 47 11.54 -24.04 14.91
CA LYS A 47 11.87 -23.09 15.98
C LYS A 47 11.20 -21.76 15.73
N GLU A 48 10.71 -21.14 16.79
CA GLU A 48 10.20 -19.78 16.76
C GLU A 48 10.61 -19.00 18.01
N PRO A 49 10.67 -17.65 17.95
CA PRO A 49 10.97 -16.86 19.13
C PRO A 49 9.83 -16.97 20.16
N ALA A 50 10.17 -17.18 21.42
CA ALA A 50 9.20 -17.27 22.50
C ALA A 50 8.46 -15.93 22.66
N VAL A 51 7.13 -15.99 22.60
CA VAL A 51 6.25 -14.84 22.75
C VAL A 51 5.60 -14.86 24.13
N MET A 52 5.74 -13.77 24.88
CA MET A 52 5.06 -13.57 26.15
C MET A 52 3.90 -12.60 26.00
N HIS A 53 2.81 -12.90 26.72
CA HIS A 53 1.64 -12.03 26.83
C HIS A 53 1.76 -11.18 28.09
N VAL A 54 1.77 -9.86 27.93
CA VAL A 54 1.71 -8.91 29.04
C VAL A 54 0.49 -8.02 28.85
N GLY A 55 -0.60 -8.35 29.54
CA GLY A 55 -1.92 -7.79 29.25
C GLY A 55 -2.42 -8.26 27.87
N SER A 56 -2.86 -7.33 27.02
CA SER A 56 -3.27 -7.62 25.63
C SER A 56 -2.11 -7.61 24.62
N GLN A 57 -0.88 -7.33 25.05
CA GLN A 57 0.25 -7.17 24.15
C GLN A 57 1.12 -8.43 24.11
N ARG A 58 1.47 -8.85 22.90
CA ARG A 58 2.45 -9.89 22.62
C ARG A 58 3.85 -9.31 22.48
N ARG A 59 4.84 -9.97 23.06
CA ARG A 59 6.23 -9.48 23.09
C ARG A 59 7.24 -10.59 22.91
N PHE A 60 8.30 -10.34 22.14
CA PHE A 60 9.50 -11.17 22.21
C PHE A 60 10.31 -10.85 23.46
N ILE A 61 10.91 -11.88 24.05
CA ILE A 61 11.76 -11.76 25.23
C ILE A 61 13.22 -11.85 24.81
N MET A 62 13.99 -10.86 25.24
CA MET A 62 15.43 -10.84 25.06
C MET A 62 16.16 -10.41 26.33
N SER A 63 17.42 -10.79 26.45
CA SER A 63 18.26 -10.45 27.59
C SER A 63 19.71 -10.21 27.19
N THR A 64 20.38 -9.37 27.96
CA THR A 64 21.84 -9.21 27.96
C THR A 64 22.57 -10.42 28.59
N SER A 65 21.85 -11.29 29.31
CA SER A 65 22.41 -12.42 30.05
C SER A 65 21.62 -13.70 29.83
N ILE A 66 22.31 -14.74 29.37
CA ILE A 66 21.74 -16.10 29.23
C ILE A 66 21.14 -16.60 30.55
N ASN A 67 21.80 -16.33 31.69
CA ASN A 67 21.34 -16.81 33.00
C ASN A 67 20.04 -16.11 33.43
N ALA A 68 19.92 -14.80 33.18
CA ALA A 68 18.69 -14.06 33.50
C ALA A 68 17.51 -14.57 32.66
N LEU A 69 17.74 -14.80 31.37
CA LEU A 69 16.73 -15.32 30.48
C LEU A 69 16.31 -16.76 30.86
N GLN A 70 17.26 -17.64 31.14
CA GLN A 70 16.96 -19.01 31.57
C GLN A 70 16.19 -19.04 32.89
N THR A 71 16.50 -18.14 33.83
CA THR A 71 15.78 -18.03 35.10
C THR A 71 14.33 -17.63 34.89
N LEU A 72 14.07 -16.66 34.00
CA LEU A 72 12.71 -16.25 33.64
C LEU A 72 11.95 -17.39 32.94
N MET A 73 12.61 -18.05 31.98
CA MET A 73 12.00 -19.16 31.24
C MET A 73 11.70 -20.34 32.15
N ALA A 74 12.51 -20.63 33.17
CA ALA A 74 12.23 -21.69 34.14
C ALA A 74 10.98 -21.42 34.99
N SER A 75 10.56 -20.16 35.11
CA SER A 75 9.35 -19.77 35.85
C SER A 75 8.09 -19.64 34.98
N ALA A 76 8.23 -19.74 33.65
CA ALA A 76 7.12 -19.60 32.73
C ALA A 76 6.48 -20.96 32.43
N GLU A 77 5.14 -20.96 32.34
CA GLU A 77 4.38 -22.14 31.93
C GLU A 77 4.33 -22.19 30.40
N PHE A 78 4.83 -23.29 29.82
CA PHE A 78 4.76 -23.56 28.39
C PHE A 78 3.91 -24.81 28.15
N GLU A 79 3.25 -24.87 27.00
CA GLU A 79 2.47 -26.04 26.60
C GLU A 79 3.36 -27.31 26.56
N GLU A 80 2.79 -28.47 26.88
CA GLU A 80 3.53 -29.73 26.88
C GLU A 80 4.08 -30.05 25.48
N GLY A 81 5.37 -30.40 25.40
CA GLY A 81 6.02 -30.87 24.16
C GLY A 81 7.02 -29.91 23.50
N HIS A 82 7.32 -28.77 24.14
CA HIS A 82 8.26 -27.76 23.64
C HIS A 82 9.58 -27.77 24.41
N GLU A 83 10.71 -27.68 23.71
CA GLU A 83 12.03 -27.43 24.30
C GLU A 83 12.36 -25.94 24.19
N ILE A 84 12.80 -25.31 25.28
CA ILE A 84 13.26 -23.92 25.23
C ILE A 84 14.74 -23.91 24.90
N THR A 85 15.10 -23.25 23.80
CA THR A 85 16.49 -23.00 23.42
C THR A 85 16.81 -21.51 23.50
N VAL A 86 18.05 -21.15 23.85
CA VAL A 86 18.48 -19.75 23.87
C VAL A 86 19.51 -19.55 22.77
N GLU A 87 19.28 -18.55 21.92
CA GLU A 87 20.14 -18.20 20.79
C GLU A 87 20.55 -16.73 20.86
N GLN A 88 21.64 -16.37 20.17
CA GLN A 88 22.06 -14.97 20.03
C GLN A 88 21.48 -14.39 18.74
N MET A 89 21.02 -13.15 18.82
CA MET A 89 20.52 -12.42 17.67
C MET A 89 20.78 -10.92 17.82
N SER A 90 21.08 -10.26 16.71
CA SER A 90 21.24 -8.81 16.69
C SER A 90 19.93 -8.11 17.04
N LEU A 91 20.03 -6.98 17.74
CA LEU A 91 18.87 -6.14 18.05
C LEU A 91 18.13 -5.68 16.78
N ALA A 92 18.85 -5.44 15.68
CA ALA A 92 18.26 -5.12 14.39
C ALA A 92 17.36 -6.24 13.88
N GLU A 93 17.83 -7.49 13.89
CA GLU A 93 17.05 -8.62 13.41
C GLU A 93 15.83 -8.90 14.29
N LEU A 94 15.98 -8.79 15.61
CA LEU A 94 14.85 -8.92 16.54
C LEU A 94 13.81 -7.82 16.33
N ALA A 95 14.26 -6.58 16.21
CA ALA A 95 13.41 -5.41 15.97
C ALA A 95 12.68 -5.51 14.64
N ARG A 96 13.36 -5.97 13.58
CA ARG A 96 12.78 -6.22 12.26
C ARG A 96 11.65 -7.23 12.34
N ASN A 97 11.92 -8.40 12.93
CA ASN A 97 10.91 -9.45 13.09
C ASN A 97 9.73 -8.95 13.94
N ALA A 98 9.99 -8.33 15.10
CA ALA A 98 8.94 -7.81 15.95
C ALA A 98 8.07 -6.75 15.25
N HIS A 99 8.69 -5.84 14.49
CA HIS A 99 7.98 -4.84 13.71
C HIS A 99 7.05 -5.47 12.66
N LEU A 100 7.54 -6.43 11.87
CA LEU A 100 6.79 -7.09 10.80
C LEU A 100 5.61 -7.96 11.31
N TYR A 101 5.66 -8.38 12.58
CA TYR A 101 4.59 -9.13 13.24
C TYR A 101 3.77 -8.27 14.23
N HIS A 102 3.97 -6.95 14.25
CA HIS A 102 3.32 -6.01 15.19
C HIS A 102 3.45 -6.40 16.67
N LEU A 103 4.60 -6.99 17.03
CA LEU A 103 4.96 -7.38 18.39
C LEU A 103 5.84 -6.30 19.03
N ASN A 104 5.92 -6.27 20.36
CA ASN A 104 6.90 -5.45 21.07
C ASN A 104 8.14 -6.25 21.50
N LEU A 105 9.23 -5.57 21.85
CA LEU A 105 10.35 -6.22 22.53
C LEU A 105 10.30 -5.97 24.04
N HIS A 106 10.68 -6.99 24.79
CA HIS A 106 10.89 -6.91 26.22
C HIS A 106 12.34 -7.31 26.55
N LEU A 107 13.15 -6.32 26.91
CA LEU A 107 14.55 -6.49 27.28
C LEU A 107 14.68 -6.64 28.78
N ILE A 108 15.41 -7.66 29.22
CA ILE A 108 15.65 -7.95 30.63
C ILE A 108 17.14 -7.91 30.92
N ASP A 109 17.52 -7.18 31.96
CA ASP A 109 18.89 -7.14 32.49
C ASP A 109 18.83 -7.24 34.02
N LYS A 110 19.20 -8.40 34.56
CA LYS A 110 19.15 -8.70 36.00
C LYS A 110 17.73 -8.51 36.58
N GLU A 111 17.54 -7.56 37.48
CA GLU A 111 16.25 -7.24 38.12
C GLU A 111 15.47 -6.15 37.37
N GLU A 112 16.07 -5.58 36.32
CA GLU A 112 15.45 -4.51 35.55
C GLU A 112 14.91 -5.02 34.21
N SER A 113 13.87 -4.34 33.73
CA SER A 113 13.33 -4.59 32.39
C SER A 113 13.05 -3.29 31.65
N LEU A 114 12.91 -3.41 30.33
CA LEU A 114 12.64 -2.32 29.43
C LEU A 114 11.70 -2.79 28.32
N HIS A 115 10.67 -1.98 28.05
CA HIS A 115 9.73 -2.19 26.97
C HIS A 115 10.11 -1.30 25.79
N ILE A 116 10.13 -1.88 24.59
CA ILE A 116 10.47 -1.17 23.35
C ILE A 116 9.24 -1.26 22.42
N GLY A 117 8.72 -0.09 22.07
CA GLY A 117 7.52 0.06 21.24
C GLY A 117 7.80 0.09 19.73
N LEU A 118 6.71 0.07 18.94
CA LEU A 118 6.72 -0.10 17.48
C LEU A 118 7.64 0.85 16.72
N SER A 119 7.62 2.14 17.04
CA SER A 119 8.44 3.14 16.35
C SER A 119 9.94 2.92 16.51
N VAL A 120 10.37 2.47 17.70
CA VAL A 120 11.78 2.18 17.96
C VAL A 120 12.18 0.87 17.28
N MET A 121 11.30 -0.12 17.22
CA MET A 121 11.57 -1.36 16.48
C MET A 121 11.66 -1.11 14.98
N GLN A 122 10.79 -0.26 14.43
CA GLN A 122 10.88 0.20 13.05
C GLN A 122 12.24 0.86 12.79
N LEU A 123 12.63 1.83 13.64
CA LEU A 123 13.93 2.49 13.54
C LEU A 123 15.08 1.48 13.59
N LEU A 124 15.18 0.65 14.62
CA LEU A 124 16.31 -0.27 14.80
C LEU A 124 16.34 -1.41 13.77
N GLY A 125 15.16 -1.88 13.37
CA GLY A 125 14.99 -3.08 12.55
C GLY A 125 14.92 -2.83 11.06
N MET A 126 14.35 -1.70 10.63
CA MET A 126 14.10 -1.40 9.22
C MET A 126 15.04 -0.35 8.65
N THR A 127 15.95 0.23 9.44
CA THR A 127 16.78 1.37 9.00
C THR A 127 18.28 1.10 9.11
N ALA A 128 19.06 1.89 8.35
CA ALA A 128 20.51 1.94 8.44
C ALA A 128 21.04 3.34 8.09
N ILE A 129 22.22 3.67 8.63
CA ILE A 129 23.02 4.82 8.21
C ILE A 129 23.88 4.37 7.03
N LEU A 130 23.67 4.95 5.85
CA LEU A 130 24.36 4.60 4.61
C LEU A 130 25.00 5.85 4.00
N GLU A 131 26.06 5.66 3.22
CA GLU A 131 26.64 6.75 2.43
C GLU A 131 25.90 6.86 1.08
N ASP A 132 25.54 8.08 0.69
CA ASP A 132 25.02 8.36 -0.64
C ASP A 132 26.14 8.50 -1.70
N ALA A 133 25.78 8.74 -2.96
CA ALA A 133 26.74 8.88 -4.05
C ALA A 133 27.70 10.09 -3.90
N GLU A 134 27.36 11.05 -3.04
CA GLU A 134 28.17 12.23 -2.73
C GLU A 134 29.05 12.01 -1.48
N GLY A 135 28.92 10.85 -0.83
CA GLY A 135 29.64 10.51 0.40
C GLY A 135 29.00 11.08 1.67
N ASN A 136 27.75 11.55 1.61
CA ASN A 136 27.02 11.99 2.80
C ASN A 136 26.36 10.80 3.48
N GLU A 137 26.40 10.77 4.81
CA GLU A 137 25.63 9.78 5.58
C GLU A 137 24.15 10.16 5.59
N VAL A 138 23.29 9.23 5.18
CA VAL A 138 21.84 9.33 5.13
C VAL A 138 21.22 8.17 5.93
N ILE A 139 20.12 8.43 6.64
CA ILE A 139 19.38 7.38 7.34
C ILE A 139 18.25 6.88 6.44
N TYR A 140 18.42 5.70 5.85
CA TYR A 140 17.38 5.07 5.04
C TYR A 140 16.55 4.10 5.86
N GLU A 141 15.23 4.16 5.67
CA GLU A 141 14.29 3.12 6.05
C GLU A 141 13.94 2.26 4.83
N ALA A 142 14.06 0.94 4.96
CA ALA A 142 13.71 -0.01 3.92
C ALA A 142 12.31 -0.59 4.12
N ALA A 143 11.56 -0.65 3.03
CA ALA A 143 10.33 -1.41 2.87
C ALA A 143 10.59 -2.56 1.86
N PRO A 144 11.00 -3.75 2.33
CA PRO A 144 11.16 -4.92 1.46
C PRO A 144 9.80 -5.43 0.99
N PHE A 145 9.70 -5.82 -0.29
CA PHE A 145 8.49 -6.40 -0.85
C PHE A 145 8.45 -7.91 -0.61
N SER A 146 7.27 -8.44 -0.27
CA SER A 146 6.97 -9.86 -0.26
C SER A 146 6.21 -10.24 -1.52
N PHE A 147 6.46 -11.43 -2.05
CA PHE A 147 5.86 -11.92 -3.28
C PHE A 147 5.01 -13.16 -3.02
N GLU A 148 4.00 -13.40 -3.86
CA GLU A 148 3.21 -14.62 -3.81
C GLU A 148 4.08 -15.85 -4.12
N SER A 149 3.90 -16.93 -3.34
CA SER A 149 4.56 -18.20 -3.61
C SER A 149 3.87 -18.89 -4.78
N VAL A 150 4.38 -18.70 -6.00
CA VAL A 150 3.90 -19.46 -7.14
C VAL A 150 4.48 -20.87 -7.04
N ASN A 151 3.60 -21.86 -6.83
CA ASN A 151 3.99 -23.26 -6.93
C ASN A 151 4.50 -23.52 -8.35
N ASP A 152 5.72 -24.02 -8.45
CA ASP A 152 6.49 -24.31 -9.66
C ASP A 152 7.32 -23.14 -10.22
N THR A 153 8.63 -23.19 -9.91
CA THR A 153 9.75 -22.54 -10.61
C THR A 153 9.48 -21.11 -11.09
N GLY A 154 9.69 -20.14 -10.21
CA GLY A 154 9.62 -18.73 -10.60
C GLY A 154 9.56 -17.75 -9.43
N ALA A 155 9.17 -18.18 -8.23
CA ALA A 155 8.95 -17.29 -7.09
C ALA A 155 10.13 -16.33 -6.82
N LEU A 156 9.82 -15.04 -6.75
CA LEU A 156 10.76 -14.02 -6.30
C LEU A 156 11.01 -14.17 -4.80
N PRO A 157 12.26 -14.14 -4.34
CA PRO A 157 12.54 -14.20 -2.91
C PRO A 157 12.01 -12.95 -2.20
N TYR A 158 11.71 -13.09 -0.90
CA TYR A 158 11.38 -11.96 -0.05
C TYR A 158 12.47 -10.90 -0.12
N GLY A 159 12.07 -9.62 -0.25
CA GLY A 159 13.01 -8.51 -0.31
C GLY A 159 13.90 -8.49 -1.55
N ALA A 160 13.57 -9.25 -2.61
CA ALA A 160 14.24 -9.15 -3.93
C ALA A 160 14.16 -7.74 -4.53
N VAL A 161 13.11 -6.99 -4.14
CA VAL A 161 12.98 -5.55 -4.37
C VAL A 161 12.71 -4.90 -3.03
N GLN A 162 13.30 -3.72 -2.82
CA GLN A 162 13.16 -2.93 -1.61
C GLN A 162 12.98 -1.46 -1.98
N TYR A 163 12.04 -0.78 -1.34
CA TYR A 163 11.93 0.66 -1.43
C TYR A 163 12.63 1.30 -0.23
N TRP A 164 13.61 2.16 -0.47
CA TRP A 164 14.34 2.87 0.58
C TRP A 164 13.98 4.35 0.55
N HIS A 165 13.65 4.92 1.70
CA HIS A 165 13.36 6.34 1.82
C HIS A 165 14.15 6.98 2.96
N ASP A 166 14.65 8.18 2.71
CA ASP A 166 15.36 8.99 3.71
C ASP A 166 14.40 9.42 4.83
N ILE A 167 14.75 9.06 6.06
CA ILE A 167 13.99 9.40 7.27
C ILE A 167 14.76 10.35 8.20
N GLU A 168 15.96 10.80 7.82
CA GLU A 168 16.74 11.74 8.63
C GLU A 168 16.08 13.12 8.69
N LEU A 169 15.39 13.47 7.61
CA LEU A 169 14.50 14.62 7.55
C LEU A 169 13.18 14.26 8.23
N GLU A 170 13.06 14.50 9.54
CA GLU A 170 11.74 14.52 10.18
C GLU A 170 10.83 15.50 9.42
N TYR A 171 9.66 15.02 9.00
CA TYR A 171 8.62 15.80 8.32
C TYR A 171 8.22 17.01 9.19
N THR A 172 8.85 18.15 8.96
CA THR A 172 8.38 19.44 9.47
C THR A 172 7.63 20.16 8.35
N SER A 173 6.56 20.86 8.71
CA SER A 173 5.60 21.51 7.80
C SER A 173 6.20 22.51 6.80
N ASP A 174 7.46 22.91 7.02
CA ASP A 174 8.08 24.04 6.32
C ASP A 174 9.16 23.58 5.32
N ARG A 175 9.25 22.27 5.01
CA ARG A 175 10.35 21.72 4.20
C ARG A 175 9.93 21.17 2.85
N ASP A 176 10.82 21.44 1.90
CA ASP A 176 10.77 21.04 0.50
C ASP A 176 10.92 19.51 0.35
N LEU A 177 9.81 18.87 -0.01
CA LEU A 177 9.69 17.41 -0.16
C LEU A 177 10.54 16.87 -1.32
N SER A 178 10.94 17.72 -2.26
CA SER A 178 11.85 17.34 -3.36
C SER A 178 13.25 16.93 -2.88
N LYS A 179 13.58 17.18 -1.60
CA LYS A 179 14.85 16.79 -0.97
C LYS A 179 14.85 15.41 -0.33
N ILE A 180 13.69 14.76 -0.20
CA ILE A 180 13.61 13.40 0.36
C ILE A 180 14.16 12.45 -0.70
N LYS A 181 15.34 11.89 -0.43
CA LYS A 181 15.96 10.89 -1.31
C LYS A 181 15.21 9.57 -1.13
N SER A 182 14.64 9.05 -2.21
CA SER A 182 14.08 7.70 -2.24
C SER A 182 14.66 6.94 -3.41
N ILE A 183 14.82 5.62 -3.24
CA ILE A 183 15.34 4.72 -4.28
C ILE A 183 14.66 3.36 -4.18
N TYR A 184 14.40 2.75 -5.33
CA TYR A 184 14.14 1.31 -5.40
C TYR A 184 15.45 0.58 -5.59
N VAL A 185 15.67 -0.50 -4.85
CA VAL A 185 16.84 -1.37 -4.95
C VAL A 185 16.37 -2.78 -5.28
N PHE A 186 17.02 -3.43 -6.23
CA PHE A 186 16.66 -4.79 -6.65
C PHE A 186 17.87 -5.73 -6.72
N ASP A 187 17.57 -7.02 -6.59
CA ASP A 187 18.53 -8.12 -6.74
C ASP A 187 18.84 -8.38 -8.21
N ASP A 188 19.98 -7.92 -8.70
CA ASP A 188 20.38 -8.03 -10.10
C ASP A 188 20.94 -9.40 -10.51
N GLU A 189 20.95 -10.39 -9.59
CA GLU A 189 21.18 -11.79 -9.95
C GLU A 189 19.95 -12.46 -10.60
N LEU A 190 18.79 -11.80 -10.53
CA LEU A 190 17.52 -12.28 -11.09
C LEU A 190 17.28 -11.74 -12.50
N ASP A 191 16.57 -12.52 -13.34
CA ASP A 191 16.24 -12.12 -14.71
C ASP A 191 15.02 -11.17 -14.77
N TRP A 192 15.27 -9.88 -14.53
CA TRP A 192 14.25 -8.84 -14.58
C TRP A 192 13.69 -8.54 -15.98
N ASN A 193 14.24 -9.15 -17.04
CA ASN A 193 13.63 -9.09 -18.38
C ASN A 193 12.51 -10.13 -18.55
N ASN A 194 12.31 -11.01 -17.57
CA ASN A 194 11.24 -12.00 -17.58
C ASN A 194 9.86 -11.31 -17.48
N PRO A 195 8.96 -11.45 -18.47
CA PRO A 195 7.63 -10.81 -18.45
C PRO A 195 6.72 -11.32 -17.33
N LEU A 196 7.07 -12.43 -16.68
CA LEU A 196 6.39 -12.93 -15.49
C LEU A 196 6.72 -12.13 -14.23
N PHE A 197 7.81 -11.35 -14.21
CA PHE A 197 8.15 -10.52 -13.05
C PHE A 197 7.37 -9.19 -13.08
N PRO A 198 7.07 -8.59 -11.92
CA PRO A 198 6.62 -7.20 -11.85
C PRO A 198 7.62 -6.26 -12.54
N GLN A 199 7.12 -5.17 -13.13
CA GLN A 199 7.98 -4.21 -13.81
C GLN A 199 8.74 -3.38 -12.77
N LEU A 200 10.06 -3.26 -12.92
CA LEU A 200 10.87 -2.36 -12.08
C LEU A 200 10.59 -0.89 -12.44
N PRO A 201 10.60 0.04 -11.47
CA PRO A 201 10.61 1.46 -11.75
C PRO A 201 11.84 1.87 -12.57
N ASP A 202 11.70 2.87 -13.43
CA ASP A 202 12.77 3.33 -14.34
C ASP A 202 14.05 3.77 -13.61
N ASP A 203 13.93 4.25 -12.38
CA ASP A 203 15.02 4.75 -11.55
C ASP A 203 15.55 3.71 -10.53
N ALA A 204 15.08 2.46 -10.62
CA ALA A 204 15.51 1.38 -9.74
C ALA A 204 17.00 1.05 -9.93
N LYS A 205 17.68 0.75 -8.83
CA LYS A 205 19.13 0.48 -8.79
C LYS A 205 19.41 -0.97 -8.48
N ALA A 206 20.28 -1.58 -9.28
CA ALA A 206 20.84 -2.90 -9.02
C ALA A 206 21.69 -2.89 -7.74
N VAL A 207 21.52 -3.88 -6.87
CA VAL A 207 22.27 -3.99 -5.61
C VAL A 207 23.78 -3.99 -5.84
N SER A 208 24.27 -4.63 -6.92
CA SER A 208 25.69 -4.66 -7.28
C SER A 208 26.32 -3.28 -7.53
N THR A 209 25.50 -2.27 -7.84
CA THR A 209 25.95 -0.89 -8.09
C THR A 209 26.12 -0.06 -6.82
N LEU A 210 25.64 -0.56 -5.68
CA LEU A 210 25.67 0.13 -4.41
C LEU A 210 27.01 -0.03 -3.68
N LEU A 211 27.27 0.83 -2.69
CA LEU A 211 28.43 0.69 -1.80
C LEU A 211 28.31 -0.56 -0.91
N PRO A 212 29.41 -1.14 -0.41
CA PRO A 212 29.38 -2.37 0.38
C PRO A 212 28.47 -2.33 1.63
N SER A 213 28.36 -1.17 2.29
CA SER A 213 27.45 -0.98 3.44
C SER A 213 25.98 -1.07 3.03
N ALA A 214 25.63 -0.49 1.89
CA ALA A 214 24.29 -0.55 1.32
C ALA A 214 23.96 -1.96 0.80
N GLN A 215 24.92 -2.66 0.17
CA GLN A 215 24.77 -4.07 -0.20
C GLN A 215 24.49 -4.94 1.04
N ALA A 216 25.25 -4.76 2.12
CA ALA A 216 25.03 -5.49 3.37
C ALA A 216 23.66 -5.19 4.00
N PHE A 217 23.17 -3.95 3.89
CA PHE A 217 21.84 -3.58 4.34
C PHE A 217 20.74 -4.25 3.50
N PHE A 218 20.89 -4.27 2.17
CA PHE A 218 19.98 -4.98 1.27
C PHE A 218 19.90 -6.47 1.62
N GLU A 219 21.05 -7.14 1.76
CA GLU A 219 21.10 -8.57 2.09
C GLU A 219 20.48 -8.86 3.46
N ARG A 220 20.69 -8.00 4.46
CA ARG A 220 20.03 -8.11 5.77
C ARG A 220 18.50 -8.05 5.65
N MET A 221 17.97 -7.17 4.80
CA MET A 221 16.53 -7.02 4.58
C MET A 221 15.93 -8.15 3.74
N LYS A 222 16.71 -8.78 2.87
CA LYS A 222 16.32 -9.92 2.04
C LYS A 222 16.10 -11.22 2.85
N VAL A 223 16.69 -11.32 4.05
CA VAL A 223 16.46 -12.47 4.94
C VAL A 223 14.97 -12.58 5.28
N GLN A 224 14.36 -13.73 5.01
CA GLN A 224 12.96 -13.96 5.33
C GLN A 224 12.69 -13.73 6.83
N PRO A 225 11.57 -13.10 7.22
CA PRO A 225 11.20 -12.98 8.62
C PRO A 225 11.04 -14.37 9.26
N ILE A 226 11.44 -14.49 10.52
CA ILE A 226 11.33 -15.73 11.29
C ILE A 226 9.84 -15.99 11.51
N PRO A 227 9.31 -17.09 10.97
CA PRO A 227 7.90 -17.39 11.12
C PRO A 227 7.54 -17.52 12.61
N ILE A 228 6.39 -16.96 12.98
CA ILE A 228 5.77 -17.13 14.28
C ILE A 228 4.53 -17.97 14.03
N TRP A 229 4.37 -19.06 14.77
CA TRP A 229 3.15 -19.83 14.77
C TRP A 229 2.07 -18.98 15.45
N VAL A 230 1.32 -18.26 14.63
CA VAL A 230 0.08 -17.63 15.06
C VAL A 230 -0.99 -18.71 14.92
N ASP A 231 -1.65 -19.03 16.03
CA ASP A 231 -2.83 -19.88 16.08
C ASP A 231 -3.77 -19.47 14.94
N GLU A 232 -3.93 -20.35 13.94
CA GLU A 232 -4.77 -20.11 12.77
C GLU A 232 -6.23 -20.06 13.22
N SER A 233 -6.68 -18.89 13.68
CA SER A 233 -8.09 -18.56 13.79
C SER A 233 -8.55 -17.82 12.54
N ALA A 234 -8.41 -18.49 11.41
CA ALA A 234 -9.33 -18.37 10.29
C ALA A 234 -9.12 -19.64 9.47
N THR A 235 -9.91 -20.65 9.76
CA THR A 235 -10.18 -21.72 8.80
C THR A 235 -10.49 -21.01 7.47
N PRO A 236 -9.83 -21.36 6.35
CA PRO A 236 -10.26 -20.84 5.06
C PRO A 236 -11.71 -21.27 4.90
N THR A 237 -12.63 -20.32 5.05
CA THR A 237 -14.05 -20.61 4.90
C THR A 237 -14.21 -21.22 3.52
N ASP A 238 -14.86 -22.39 3.50
CA ASP A 238 -15.09 -23.20 2.30
C ASP A 238 -15.37 -22.33 1.08
N THR A 239 -14.63 -22.68 0.03
CA THR A 239 -14.53 -22.03 -1.27
C THR A 239 -15.87 -21.45 -1.73
N GLU A 240 -16.02 -20.12 -1.63
CA GLU A 240 -17.04 -19.41 -2.39
C GLU A 240 -16.87 -19.72 -3.88
N SER A 241 -17.97 -19.72 -4.62
CA SER A 241 -17.97 -20.03 -6.05
C SER A 241 -16.85 -19.27 -6.75
N CYS A 242 -15.93 -19.99 -7.40
CA CYS A 242 -14.85 -19.37 -8.17
C CYS A 242 -15.42 -18.23 -9.00
N TYR A 243 -14.89 -17.02 -8.81
CA TYR A 243 -15.29 -15.85 -9.57
C TYR A 243 -15.26 -16.20 -11.07
N GLN A 244 -16.36 -15.90 -11.76
CA GLN A 244 -16.51 -16.20 -13.19
C GLN A 244 -16.60 -14.90 -13.97
N ASN A 245 -15.79 -14.79 -15.01
CA ASN A 245 -15.86 -13.71 -15.98
C ASN A 245 -15.76 -14.32 -17.38
N SER A 246 -16.73 -14.05 -18.25
CA SER A 246 -16.76 -14.68 -19.58
C SER A 246 -15.71 -14.11 -20.55
N LEU A 247 -15.06 -13.00 -20.22
CA LEU A 247 -13.96 -12.43 -21.02
C LEU A 247 -12.62 -13.13 -20.74
N LEU A 248 -12.50 -13.82 -19.60
CA LEU A 248 -11.26 -14.44 -19.13
C LEU A 248 -11.43 -15.95 -18.94
N GLY A 249 -10.38 -16.71 -19.28
CA GLY A 249 -10.33 -18.14 -18.98
C GLY A 249 -10.17 -18.41 -17.46
N ALA A 250 -10.63 -19.56 -17.00
CA ALA A 250 -10.53 -19.97 -15.58
C ALA A 250 -9.09 -19.92 -15.05
N ASP A 251 -8.11 -20.27 -15.88
CA ASP A 251 -6.69 -20.23 -15.51
C ASP A 251 -6.23 -18.80 -15.17
N ASN A 252 -6.70 -17.79 -15.91
CA ASN A 252 -6.35 -16.38 -15.65
C ASN A 252 -7.02 -15.84 -14.37
N LEU A 253 -8.16 -16.43 -13.97
CA LEU A 253 -8.88 -16.05 -12.76
C LEU A 253 -8.38 -16.78 -11.50
N SER A 254 -7.54 -17.82 -11.65
CA SER A 254 -7.05 -18.62 -10.54
C SER A 254 -6.17 -17.81 -9.56
N THR A 255 -5.34 -16.90 -10.08
CA THR A 255 -4.52 -15.98 -9.28
C THR A 255 -5.31 -14.78 -8.78
N PHE A 256 -6.36 -14.36 -9.49
CA PHE A 256 -7.23 -13.25 -9.10
C PHE A 256 -8.18 -13.62 -7.96
N SER A 257 -8.72 -14.84 -7.97
CA SER A 257 -9.79 -15.25 -7.04
C SER A 257 -9.40 -15.14 -5.56
N PRO A 258 -8.19 -15.53 -5.11
CA PRO A 258 -7.76 -15.33 -3.72
C PRO A 258 -7.74 -13.86 -3.30
N LEU A 259 -7.24 -12.97 -4.17
CA LEU A 259 -7.20 -11.54 -3.90
C LEU A 259 -8.62 -10.93 -3.85
N ARG A 260 -9.51 -11.31 -4.79
CA ARG A 260 -10.92 -10.89 -4.74
C ARG A 260 -11.59 -11.34 -3.45
N ALA A 261 -11.39 -12.60 -3.03
CA ALA A 261 -11.95 -13.13 -1.79
C ALA A 261 -11.44 -12.35 -0.57
N MET A 262 -10.15 -12.01 -0.53
CA MET A 262 -9.60 -11.14 0.51
C MET A 262 -10.25 -9.76 0.52
N VAL A 263 -10.47 -9.12 -0.63
CA VAL A 263 -11.17 -7.83 -0.71
C VAL A 263 -12.61 -7.95 -0.19
N ASP A 264 -13.30 -9.01 -0.58
CA ASP A 264 -14.69 -9.31 -0.19
C ASP A 264 -14.85 -9.53 1.33
N GLN A 265 -13.92 -10.28 1.93
CA GLN A 265 -14.01 -10.73 3.31
C GLN A 265 -13.37 -9.77 4.31
N ASP A 266 -12.21 -9.21 3.96
CA ASP A 266 -11.39 -8.43 4.90
C ASP A 266 -11.56 -6.92 4.73
N ILE A 267 -12.01 -6.44 3.55
CA ILE A 267 -11.98 -5.01 3.20
C ILE A 267 -13.39 -4.44 3.05
N VAL A 268 -14.20 -4.99 2.16
CA VAL A 268 -15.52 -4.43 1.82
C VAL A 268 -16.59 -5.03 2.74
N PRO A 269 -17.30 -4.23 3.56
CA PRO A 269 -18.33 -4.75 4.44
C PRO A 269 -19.64 -5.07 3.68
N ALA A 270 -20.68 -5.47 4.42
CA ALA A 270 -22.02 -5.65 3.87
C ALA A 270 -22.56 -4.35 3.26
N ALA A 271 -23.50 -4.44 2.29
CA ALA A 271 -23.94 -3.26 1.54
C ALA A 271 -24.61 -2.21 2.43
N ALA A 272 -25.28 -2.65 3.50
CA ALA A 272 -25.89 -1.79 4.51
C ALA A 272 -24.88 -0.91 5.27
N ASP A 273 -23.60 -1.27 5.28
CA ASP A 273 -22.52 -0.53 5.96
C ASP A 273 -21.71 0.36 5.00
N ILE A 274 -22.00 0.29 3.70
CA ILE A 274 -21.45 1.19 2.68
C ILE A 274 -22.35 2.42 2.56
N THR A 275 -21.75 3.60 2.64
CA THR A 275 -22.46 4.89 2.59
C THR A 275 -22.08 5.67 1.34
N LEU A 276 -23.09 6.06 0.57
CA LEU A 276 -22.99 7.05 -0.50
C LEU A 276 -23.50 8.39 0.03
N THR A 277 -22.62 9.38 0.16
CA THR A 277 -23.01 10.75 0.53
C THR A 277 -23.09 11.59 -0.74
N ILE A 278 -24.26 12.14 -1.01
CA ILE A 278 -24.54 12.93 -2.21
C ILE A 278 -24.84 14.38 -1.82
N THR A 279 -24.03 15.30 -2.32
CA THR A 279 -24.14 16.75 -2.11
C THR A 279 -24.36 17.45 -3.45
N THR A 280 -25.25 18.44 -3.47
CA THR A 280 -25.40 19.31 -4.65
C THR A 280 -24.17 20.20 -4.74
N SER A 281 -23.52 20.26 -5.90
CA SER A 281 -22.45 21.23 -6.09
C SER A 281 -23.02 22.64 -6.07
N ALA A 282 -22.31 23.57 -5.42
CA ALA A 282 -22.63 24.98 -5.60
C ALA A 282 -22.38 25.33 -7.08
N ARG A 283 -23.34 25.99 -7.73
CA ARG A 283 -23.08 26.60 -9.05
C ARG A 283 -21.97 27.64 -8.88
N HIS A 284 -20.95 27.60 -9.73
CA HIS A 284 -19.98 28.66 -9.79
C HIS A 284 -20.61 29.88 -10.46
N ASP A 285 -20.20 31.09 -10.07
CA ASP A 285 -20.75 32.34 -10.63
C ASP A 285 -20.53 32.45 -12.16
N ASP A 286 -19.57 31.69 -12.69
CA ASP A 286 -19.22 31.61 -14.11
C ASP A 286 -19.99 30.52 -14.88
N ASP A 287 -20.80 29.69 -14.20
CA ASP A 287 -21.58 28.64 -14.85
C ASP A 287 -22.75 29.23 -15.64
N PRO A 288 -22.98 28.80 -16.90
CA PRO A 288 -24.18 29.13 -17.64
C PRO A 288 -25.46 28.87 -16.82
N ALA A 289 -26.47 29.74 -16.96
CA ALA A 289 -27.74 29.60 -16.23
C ALA A 289 -28.42 28.23 -16.46
N ASP A 290 -28.17 27.63 -17.64
CA ASP A 290 -28.71 26.34 -18.09
C ASP A 290 -27.80 25.14 -17.79
N SER A 291 -26.69 25.32 -17.05
CA SER A 291 -25.82 24.21 -16.68
C SER A 291 -26.61 23.15 -15.88
N PRO A 292 -26.47 21.86 -16.25
CA PRO A 292 -27.15 20.78 -15.56
C PRO A 292 -26.74 20.73 -14.09
N GLU A 293 -27.66 20.30 -13.23
CA GLU A 293 -27.38 20.08 -11.82
C GLU A 293 -26.30 19.00 -11.68
N CYS A 294 -25.20 19.32 -11.00
CA CYS A 294 -24.11 18.40 -10.72
C CYS A 294 -24.11 17.98 -9.24
N TRP A 295 -23.88 16.70 -9.00
CA TRP A 295 -23.80 16.10 -7.67
C TRP A 295 -22.39 15.59 -7.40
N GLU A 296 -21.87 15.91 -6.23
CA GLU A 296 -20.69 15.28 -5.66
C GLU A 296 -21.14 14.01 -4.93
N ILE A 297 -20.58 12.86 -5.30
CA ILE A 297 -20.89 11.56 -4.70
C ILE A 297 -19.64 11.00 -4.04
N ARG A 298 -19.68 10.83 -2.71
CA ARG A 298 -18.60 10.24 -1.91
C ARG A 298 -18.98 8.86 -1.41
N VAL A 299 -18.17 7.85 -1.72
CA VAL A 299 -18.30 6.50 -1.17
C VAL A 299 -17.41 6.36 0.06
N SER A 300 -17.95 5.77 1.13
CA SER A 300 -17.21 5.49 2.34
C SER A 300 -17.77 4.28 3.09
N PHE A 301 -16.91 3.58 3.84
CA PHE A 301 -17.33 2.47 4.69
C PHE A 301 -16.33 2.21 5.82
N THR A 302 -16.77 1.52 6.87
CA THR A 302 -15.90 0.99 7.91
C THR A 302 -15.55 -0.45 7.57
N MET A 303 -14.27 -0.72 7.38
CA MET A 303 -13.74 -2.06 7.12
C MET A 303 -13.96 -2.96 8.35
N PRO A 304 -13.99 -4.30 8.19
CA PRO A 304 -14.07 -5.27 9.29
C PRO A 304 -13.08 -5.03 10.44
N THR A 305 -11.90 -4.45 10.15
CA THR A 305 -10.89 -4.08 11.16
C THR A 305 -11.24 -2.85 12.00
N GLY A 306 -12.33 -2.14 11.67
CA GLY A 306 -12.73 -0.87 12.29
C GLY A 306 -12.03 0.36 11.71
N ALA A 307 -11.15 0.20 10.73
CA ALA A 307 -10.60 1.31 9.95
C ALA A 307 -11.67 1.88 9.00
N ASN A 308 -11.64 3.18 8.72
CA ASN A 308 -12.59 3.82 7.79
C ASN A 308 -11.91 3.98 6.45
N ALA A 309 -12.55 3.53 5.38
CA ALA A 309 -12.16 3.83 4.01
C ALA A 309 -13.02 4.99 3.49
N VAL A 310 -12.36 6.03 2.98
CA VAL A 310 -13.02 7.20 2.37
C VAL A 310 -12.34 7.46 1.03
N PHE A 311 -13.13 7.38 -0.04
CA PHE A 311 -12.64 7.54 -1.40
C PHE A 311 -12.83 8.98 -1.88
N ILE A 312 -12.03 9.40 -2.87
CA ILE A 312 -12.20 10.70 -3.52
C ILE A 312 -13.62 10.75 -4.12
N PRO A 313 -14.36 11.85 -3.93
CA PRO A 313 -15.67 11.99 -4.54
C PRO A 313 -15.58 12.10 -6.07
N ASP A 314 -16.64 11.65 -6.74
CA ASP A 314 -16.86 11.89 -8.17
C ASP A 314 -17.94 12.98 -8.34
N TRP A 315 -17.87 13.71 -9.46
CA TRP A 315 -18.84 14.75 -9.83
C TRP A 315 -19.63 14.30 -11.05
N ILE A 316 -20.95 14.21 -10.90
CA ILE A 316 -21.81 13.57 -11.90
C ILE A 316 -23.06 14.42 -12.11
N GLU A 317 -23.50 14.55 -13.35
CA GLU A 317 -24.81 15.15 -13.61
C GLU A 317 -25.92 14.38 -12.91
N ALA A 318 -26.77 15.10 -12.18
CA ALA A 318 -27.86 14.52 -11.40
C ALA A 318 -28.82 13.67 -12.27
N SER A 319 -28.99 14.03 -13.55
CA SER A 319 -29.76 13.28 -14.53
C SER A 319 -29.19 11.87 -14.76
N LEU A 320 -27.87 11.74 -14.90
CA LEU A 320 -27.18 10.47 -15.12
C LEU A 320 -27.25 9.58 -13.89
N CYS A 321 -27.09 10.16 -12.69
CA CYS A 321 -27.23 9.45 -11.43
C CYS A 321 -28.67 8.93 -11.25
N LYS A 322 -29.68 9.80 -11.45
CA LYS A 322 -31.11 9.44 -11.36
C LYS A 322 -31.56 8.39 -12.38
N ALA A 323 -30.87 8.28 -13.52
CA ALA A 323 -31.18 7.30 -14.55
C ALA A 323 -30.70 5.88 -14.20
N ASN A 324 -29.75 5.74 -13.26
CA ASN A 324 -29.23 4.45 -12.84
C ASN A 324 -30.05 3.90 -11.66
N THR A 325 -30.60 2.69 -11.80
CA THR A 325 -31.51 2.11 -10.80
C THR A 325 -30.83 1.72 -9.49
N GLU A 326 -29.52 1.52 -9.52
CA GLU A 326 -28.72 1.11 -8.36
C GLU A 326 -28.11 2.32 -7.62
N LEU A 327 -28.31 3.54 -8.14
CA LEU A 327 -27.85 4.77 -7.52
C LEU A 327 -29.02 5.58 -6.94
N PRO A 328 -28.77 6.38 -5.89
CA PRO A 328 -29.83 7.17 -5.28
C PRO A 328 -30.34 8.29 -6.19
N SER A 329 -31.65 8.50 -6.17
CA SER A 329 -32.32 9.56 -6.95
C SER A 329 -32.46 10.90 -6.22
N THR A 330 -31.91 11.01 -5.01
CA THR A 330 -31.95 12.21 -4.18
C THR A 330 -30.60 12.47 -3.49
N THR A 331 -30.36 13.70 -3.06
CA THR A 331 -29.21 14.06 -2.22
C THR A 331 -29.34 13.49 -0.81
N GLY A 332 -28.26 13.54 -0.02
CA GLY A 332 -28.19 13.01 1.35
C GLY A 332 -27.33 11.74 1.46
N SER A 333 -27.43 11.06 2.60
CA SER A 333 -26.69 9.81 2.86
C SER A 333 -27.57 8.60 2.56
N HIS A 334 -27.05 7.71 1.71
CA HIS A 334 -27.74 6.52 1.22
C HIS A 334 -26.89 5.28 1.45
N ARG A 335 -27.55 4.11 1.49
CA ARG A 335 -26.86 2.82 1.56
C ARG A 335 -26.66 2.25 0.16
N ALA A 336 -25.59 1.48 -0.01
CA ALA A 336 -25.38 0.76 -1.27
C ALA A 336 -26.39 -0.37 -1.43
N SER A 337 -26.69 -0.73 -2.68
CA SER A 337 -27.33 -2.01 -3.00
C SER A 337 -26.29 -3.14 -3.00
N GLU A 338 -26.74 -4.40 -2.97
CA GLU A 338 -25.84 -5.55 -3.10
C GLU A 338 -25.14 -5.60 -4.46
N LEU A 339 -25.79 -5.15 -5.54
CA LEU A 339 -25.15 -5.06 -6.85
C LEU A 339 -24.03 -4.02 -6.86
N LEU A 340 -24.27 -2.85 -6.24
CA LEU A 340 -23.24 -1.83 -6.11
C LEU A 340 -22.09 -2.28 -5.19
N ARG A 341 -22.39 -2.97 -4.09
CA ARG A 341 -21.37 -3.59 -3.23
C ARG A 341 -20.49 -4.56 -4.02
N GLU A 342 -21.11 -5.49 -4.74
CA GLU A 342 -20.41 -6.49 -5.56
C GLU A 342 -19.54 -5.80 -6.63
N ARG A 343 -20.03 -4.70 -7.21
CA ARG A 343 -19.27 -3.86 -8.13
C ARG A 343 -18.04 -3.25 -7.46
N ILE A 344 -18.18 -2.71 -6.24
CA ILE A 344 -17.09 -2.16 -5.43
C ILE A 344 -16.02 -3.24 -5.15
N VAL A 345 -16.44 -4.44 -4.73
CA VAL A 345 -15.52 -5.57 -4.49
C VAL A 345 -14.70 -5.87 -5.74
N ASN A 346 -15.36 -6.08 -6.87
CA ASN A 346 -14.67 -6.45 -8.12
C ASN A 346 -13.75 -5.32 -8.61
N GLN A 347 -14.17 -4.07 -8.45
CA GLN A 347 -13.38 -2.93 -8.87
C GLN A 347 -12.10 -2.77 -8.04
N LEU A 348 -12.21 -2.78 -6.70
CA LEU A 348 -11.04 -2.74 -5.81
C LEU A 348 -10.12 -3.93 -6.06
N ALA A 349 -10.68 -5.13 -6.24
CA ALA A 349 -9.90 -6.32 -6.53
C ALA A 349 -9.10 -6.17 -7.84
N TRP A 350 -9.70 -5.69 -8.93
CA TRP A 350 -8.96 -5.51 -10.19
C TRP A 350 -7.90 -4.40 -10.10
N SER A 351 -8.17 -3.31 -9.38
CA SER A 351 -7.19 -2.26 -9.12
C SER A 351 -6.00 -2.81 -8.31
N PHE A 352 -6.27 -3.54 -7.23
CA PHE A 352 -5.23 -4.17 -6.41
C PHE A 352 -4.45 -5.21 -7.20
N PHE A 353 -5.14 -5.98 -8.05
CA PHE A 353 -4.51 -6.96 -8.93
C PHE A 353 -3.54 -6.30 -9.89
N GLN A 354 -3.91 -5.20 -10.55
CA GLN A 354 -2.97 -4.46 -11.41
C GLN A 354 -1.81 -3.89 -10.59
N ARG A 355 -2.07 -3.25 -9.44
CA ARG A 355 -1.05 -2.66 -8.57
C ARG A 355 -0.08 -3.69 -7.99
N SER A 356 -0.51 -4.93 -7.79
CA SER A 356 0.38 -6.00 -7.32
C SER A 356 1.53 -6.34 -8.28
N ARG A 357 1.49 -5.83 -9.51
CA ARG A 357 2.54 -5.94 -10.53
C ARG A 357 3.38 -4.67 -10.70
N ASP A 358 3.09 -3.64 -9.92
CA ASP A 358 3.79 -2.37 -9.92
C ASP A 358 4.35 -2.09 -8.50
N PHE A 359 5.58 -1.60 -8.42
CA PHE A 359 6.18 -1.23 -7.14
C PHE A 359 5.88 0.21 -6.73
N THR A 360 5.37 1.04 -7.64
CA THR A 360 5.09 2.45 -7.38
C THR A 360 4.07 2.62 -6.26
N GLN A 361 4.32 3.62 -5.40
CA GLN A 361 3.38 4.00 -4.35
C GLN A 361 2.25 4.81 -4.99
N SER A 362 1.10 4.16 -5.17
CA SER A 362 -0.11 4.76 -5.74
C SER A 362 -1.16 4.93 -4.63
N LEU A 363 -1.96 6.00 -4.70
CA LEU A 363 -3.02 6.28 -3.73
C LEU A 363 -4.21 5.34 -3.93
N PHE A 364 -4.70 4.69 -2.89
CA PHE A 364 -5.84 3.75 -2.95
C PHE A 364 -7.21 4.45 -2.93
N ASP A 365 -7.25 5.74 -2.58
CA ASP A 365 -8.49 6.52 -2.46
C ASP A 365 -9.20 6.79 -3.81
N THR A 366 -8.53 6.52 -4.92
CA THR A 366 -9.07 6.68 -6.28
C THR A 366 -9.49 5.37 -6.92
N ASP A 367 -9.36 4.23 -6.24
CA ASP A 367 -9.63 2.93 -6.86
C ASP A 367 -11.11 2.71 -7.20
N LEU A 368 -12.02 3.54 -6.66
CA LEU A 368 -13.43 3.55 -7.02
C LEU A 368 -13.77 4.49 -8.19
N LYS A 369 -12.78 5.14 -8.81
CA LYS A 369 -13.04 5.95 -10.01
C LYS A 369 -13.57 5.10 -11.14
N GLY A 370 -14.55 5.62 -11.88
CA GLY A 370 -15.23 4.86 -12.93
C GLY A 370 -16.30 3.87 -12.43
N LEU A 371 -16.55 3.80 -11.12
CA LEU A 371 -17.67 3.08 -10.54
C LEU A 371 -19.02 3.68 -10.98
N LEU A 372 -19.07 5.00 -11.17
CA LEU A 372 -20.28 5.76 -11.36
C LEU A 372 -20.47 6.20 -12.84
N PRO A 373 -21.73 6.48 -13.27
CA PRO A 373 -22.03 7.03 -14.59
C PRO A 373 -21.30 8.34 -14.85
N ASP A 374 -20.91 8.58 -16.10
CA ASP A 374 -20.15 9.76 -16.47
C ASP A 374 -20.04 9.90 -17.99
N PHE A 375 -19.49 11.01 -18.47
CA PHE A 375 -19.18 11.21 -19.88
C PHE A 375 -18.00 10.35 -20.33
N ILE A 376 -18.03 10.00 -21.62
CA ILE A 376 -16.93 9.34 -22.30
C ILE A 376 -16.16 10.41 -23.06
N SER A 377 -14.88 10.62 -22.73
CA SER A 377 -14.08 11.76 -23.20
C SER A 377 -13.95 11.81 -24.72
N ASN A 378 -14.01 10.65 -25.39
CA ASN A 378 -13.96 10.53 -26.85
C ASN A 378 -15.27 10.07 -27.51
N SER A 379 -16.41 10.27 -26.84
CA SER A 379 -17.75 10.10 -27.40
C SER A 379 -18.61 11.35 -27.16
N TYR A 380 -19.77 11.42 -27.78
CA TYR A 380 -20.82 12.38 -27.40
C TYR A 380 -21.80 11.79 -26.38
N ASP A 381 -21.73 10.48 -26.18
CA ASP A 381 -22.61 9.75 -25.28
C ASP A 381 -22.06 9.69 -23.85
N SER A 382 -22.95 9.50 -22.89
CA SER A 382 -22.60 9.18 -21.51
C SER A 382 -22.58 7.67 -21.32
N PHE A 383 -21.72 7.23 -20.41
CA PHE A 383 -21.66 5.85 -19.98
C PHE A 383 -22.58 5.61 -18.79
N GLN A 384 -23.40 4.56 -18.89
CA GLN A 384 -24.23 4.04 -17.80
C GLN A 384 -23.74 2.63 -17.46
N PRO A 385 -23.13 2.42 -16.28
CA PRO A 385 -22.67 1.10 -15.88
C PRO A 385 -23.85 0.18 -15.58
N ASP A 386 -23.83 -1.02 -16.16
CA ASP A 386 -24.69 -2.13 -15.77
C ASP A 386 -24.00 -2.94 -14.66
N TYR A 387 -24.42 -2.73 -13.41
CA TYR A 387 -23.85 -3.44 -12.26
C TYR A 387 -24.24 -4.92 -12.19
N SER A 388 -25.18 -5.37 -13.02
CA SER A 388 -25.52 -6.79 -13.14
C SER A 388 -24.62 -7.56 -14.13
N ASP A 389 -23.91 -6.84 -15.00
CA ASP A 389 -23.01 -7.44 -15.99
C ASP A 389 -21.69 -7.89 -15.33
N LYS A 390 -21.62 -9.19 -15.03
CA LYS A 390 -20.47 -9.84 -14.39
C LYS A 390 -19.20 -9.87 -15.23
N ARG A 391 -19.26 -9.47 -16.50
CA ARG A 391 -18.06 -9.30 -17.35
C ARG A 391 -17.21 -8.12 -16.90
N PHE A 392 -17.81 -7.16 -16.19
CA PHE A 392 -17.15 -5.92 -15.81
C PHE A 392 -17.24 -5.68 -14.28
N PRO A 393 -16.23 -5.03 -13.68
CA PRO A 393 -15.00 -4.59 -14.32
C PRO A 393 -14.05 -5.76 -14.59
N CYS A 394 -13.08 -5.55 -15.48
CA CYS A 394 -12.04 -6.53 -15.81
C CYS A 394 -10.76 -5.79 -16.23
N LEU A 395 -9.59 -6.30 -15.82
CA LEU A 395 -8.32 -5.80 -16.33
C LEU A 395 -8.19 -6.16 -17.82
N ALA A 396 -7.59 -5.28 -18.62
CA ALA A 396 -7.21 -5.55 -20.00
C ALA A 396 -6.08 -4.61 -20.43
N ARG A 397 -5.46 -4.89 -21.57
CA ARG A 397 -4.43 -4.04 -22.15
C ARG A 397 -4.98 -3.31 -23.36
N PHE A 398 -4.72 -2.00 -23.43
CA PHE A 398 -4.86 -1.22 -24.65
C PHE A 398 -3.50 -1.09 -25.33
N GLN A 399 -3.38 -1.64 -26.54
CA GLN A 399 -2.13 -1.60 -27.30
C GLN A 399 -2.06 -0.34 -28.18
N CYS A 400 -1.06 0.50 -27.93
CA CYS A 400 -0.75 1.70 -28.71
C CYS A 400 0.72 1.65 -29.16
N GLY A 401 1.00 1.27 -30.41
CA GLY A 401 2.39 1.12 -30.86
C GLY A 401 3.14 0.09 -30.00
N GLU A 402 4.23 0.51 -29.34
CA GLU A 402 4.97 -0.30 -28.37
C GLU A 402 4.38 -0.27 -26.94
N TYR A 403 3.50 0.69 -26.65
CA TYR A 403 2.92 0.90 -25.32
C TYR A 403 1.76 -0.08 -25.06
N GLY A 404 1.83 -0.76 -23.92
CA GLY A 404 0.79 -1.67 -23.43
C GLY A 404 0.10 -1.11 -22.20
N VAL A 405 -0.90 -0.24 -22.39
CA VAL A 405 -1.51 0.49 -21.28
C VAL A 405 -2.51 -0.38 -20.52
N PRO A 406 -2.37 -0.52 -19.19
CA PRO A 406 -3.35 -1.21 -18.36
C PRO A 406 -4.64 -0.40 -18.27
N MET A 407 -5.75 -1.05 -18.63
CA MET A 407 -7.09 -0.49 -18.61
C MET A 407 -8.01 -1.32 -17.74
N LEU A 408 -8.88 -0.67 -16.98
CA LEU A 408 -10.05 -1.27 -16.38
C LEU A 408 -11.22 -1.16 -17.35
N LEU A 409 -11.69 -2.31 -17.87
CA LEU A 409 -12.91 -2.35 -18.68
C LEU A 409 -14.11 -2.16 -17.77
N LEU A 410 -14.89 -1.10 -17.99
CA LEU A 410 -16.06 -0.75 -17.18
C LEU A 410 -17.38 -1.24 -17.78
N GLY A 411 -17.43 -1.38 -19.10
CA GLY A 411 -18.62 -1.79 -19.83
C GLY A 411 -18.36 -1.93 -21.33
N GLN A 412 -19.43 -2.13 -22.09
CA GLN A 412 -19.37 -2.25 -23.55
C GLN A 412 -20.48 -1.42 -24.18
N ASP A 413 -20.14 -0.64 -25.21
CA ASP A 413 -21.11 0.11 -26.00
C ASP A 413 -20.74 0.12 -27.49
N GLN A 414 -21.72 -0.18 -28.36
CA GLN A 414 -21.62 -0.13 -29.82
C GLN A 414 -20.31 -0.71 -30.43
N GLY A 415 -19.83 -1.85 -29.91
CA GLY A 415 -18.60 -2.51 -30.40
C GLY A 415 -17.28 -1.97 -29.84
N ASN A 416 -17.36 -1.02 -28.92
CA ASN A 416 -16.26 -0.51 -28.11
C ASN A 416 -16.39 -1.04 -26.67
N TYR A 417 -15.26 -1.19 -25.99
CA TYR A 417 -15.26 -1.22 -24.54
C TYR A 417 -15.17 0.20 -24.01
N ILE A 418 -15.85 0.46 -22.90
CA ILE A 418 -15.66 1.67 -22.12
C ILE A 418 -14.61 1.35 -21.06
N CYS A 419 -13.52 2.08 -21.08
CA CYS A 419 -12.30 1.77 -20.34
C CYS A 419 -11.88 2.96 -19.48
N MET A 420 -11.19 2.68 -18.38
CA MET A 420 -10.46 3.67 -17.60
C MET A 420 -8.97 3.28 -17.53
N PRO A 421 -8.03 4.18 -17.85
CA PRO A 421 -6.61 3.91 -17.69
C PRO A 421 -6.23 3.77 -16.21
N LEU A 422 -5.32 2.83 -15.92
CA LEU A 422 -4.82 2.58 -14.56
C LEU A 422 -3.44 3.17 -14.30
N THR A 423 -2.76 3.65 -15.34
CA THR A 423 -1.46 4.32 -15.24
C THR A 423 -1.49 5.67 -15.96
N PHE A 424 -0.59 6.57 -15.55
CA PHE A 424 -0.33 7.79 -16.29
C PHE A 424 0.62 7.47 -17.45
N GLU A 425 0.22 7.76 -18.68
CA GLU A 425 1.00 7.48 -19.87
C GLU A 425 0.87 8.62 -20.89
N GLU A 426 1.99 9.05 -21.44
CA GLU A 426 2.01 9.97 -22.59
C GLU A 426 2.33 9.19 -23.86
N ILE A 427 1.31 8.99 -24.68
CA ILE A 427 1.43 8.16 -25.89
C ILE A 427 1.60 9.07 -27.11
N PRO A 428 2.70 8.96 -27.87
CA PRO A 428 2.90 9.75 -29.08
C PRO A 428 1.74 9.57 -30.07
N GLU A 429 1.36 10.65 -30.76
CA GLU A 429 0.27 10.62 -31.72
C GLU A 429 0.43 9.48 -32.75
N ALA A 430 1.65 9.24 -33.22
CA ALA A 430 1.95 8.20 -34.20
C ALA A 430 1.57 6.78 -33.75
N ASP A 431 1.57 6.52 -32.44
CA ASP A 431 1.28 5.21 -31.85
C ASP A 431 -0.20 5.03 -31.48
N VAL A 432 -0.97 6.12 -31.47
CA VAL A 432 -2.42 6.06 -31.25
C VAL A 432 -3.13 5.65 -32.54
N SER A 433 -3.75 4.47 -32.53
CA SER A 433 -4.50 3.91 -33.67
C SER A 433 -5.58 4.86 -34.19
N THR A 434 -5.70 4.96 -35.52
CA THR A 434 -6.74 5.77 -36.18
C THR A 434 -8.15 5.22 -35.99
N LEU A 435 -8.30 4.01 -35.43
CA LEU A 435 -9.59 3.41 -35.10
C LEU A 435 -10.20 4.00 -33.82
N VAL A 436 -9.41 4.68 -32.98
CA VAL A 436 -9.89 5.29 -31.74
C VAL A 436 -10.91 6.39 -32.08
N PRO A 437 -12.14 6.33 -31.54
CA PRO A 437 -13.16 7.37 -31.72
C PRO A 437 -12.63 8.75 -31.30
N ARG A 438 -12.99 9.79 -32.06
CA ARG A 438 -12.61 11.19 -31.83
C ARG A 438 -11.12 11.38 -31.49
N ARG A 439 -10.24 10.54 -32.04
CA ARG A 439 -8.79 10.54 -31.76
C ARG A 439 -8.18 11.94 -31.73
N SER A 440 -8.50 12.79 -32.69
CA SER A 440 -7.94 14.15 -32.78
C SER A 440 -8.21 15.03 -31.56
N GLU A 441 -9.25 14.73 -30.78
CA GLU A 441 -9.61 15.46 -29.57
C GLU A 441 -8.87 14.94 -28.33
N LEU A 442 -8.42 13.69 -28.37
CA LEU A 442 -7.57 13.10 -27.34
C LEU A 442 -6.09 13.50 -27.48
N ILE A 443 -5.68 13.95 -28.67
CA ILE A 443 -4.30 14.37 -28.92
C ILE A 443 -4.14 15.85 -28.56
N CYS A 444 -3.26 16.14 -27.61
CA CYS A 444 -2.86 17.51 -27.32
C CYS A 444 -2.10 18.11 -28.51
N ILE A 445 -2.53 19.29 -28.97
CA ILE A 445 -1.96 19.96 -30.15
C ILE A 445 -0.48 20.33 -29.91
N GLU A 446 -0.14 20.72 -28.68
CA GLU A 446 1.18 21.21 -28.29
C GLU A 446 2.18 20.06 -28.11
N SER A 447 1.83 19.05 -27.29
CA SER A 447 2.74 17.93 -27.00
C SER A 447 2.74 16.85 -28.09
N LYS A 448 1.73 16.82 -28.98
CA LYS A 448 1.53 15.76 -29.97
C LYS A 448 1.42 14.36 -29.35
N CYS A 449 0.87 14.30 -28.15
CA CYS A 449 0.62 13.06 -27.42
C CYS A 449 -0.83 12.98 -26.95
N MET A 450 -1.32 11.75 -26.78
CA MET A 450 -2.48 11.45 -25.97
C MET A 450 -2.02 11.27 -24.53
N GLN A 451 -2.54 12.10 -23.63
CA GLN A 451 -2.26 11.99 -22.20
C GLN A 451 -3.35 11.12 -21.56
N LEU A 452 -2.95 9.96 -21.03
CA LEU A 452 -3.82 9.12 -20.24
C LEU A 452 -3.56 9.43 -18.77
N SER A 453 -4.58 9.86 -18.04
CA SER A 453 -4.50 10.14 -16.62
C SER A 453 -5.14 9.02 -15.82
N ALA A 454 -4.39 8.43 -14.88
CA ALA A 454 -4.92 7.46 -13.92
C ALA A 454 -6.04 8.05 -13.03
N PHE A 455 -6.12 9.37 -12.96
CA PHE A 455 -7.09 10.05 -12.12
C PHE A 455 -8.37 10.43 -12.87
N PHE A 456 -8.37 10.69 -14.17
CA PHE A 456 -9.61 11.00 -14.89
C PHE A 456 -9.44 10.70 -16.38
N ASP A 457 -10.23 9.74 -16.87
CA ASP A 457 -10.97 9.78 -18.15
C ASP A 457 -11.63 8.42 -18.40
N LYS A 458 -12.82 8.42 -19.01
CA LYS A 458 -13.45 7.21 -19.56
C LYS A 458 -13.35 7.25 -21.06
N LEU A 459 -12.82 6.19 -21.66
CA LEU A 459 -12.55 6.13 -23.10
C LEU A 459 -13.33 4.99 -23.74
N ALA A 460 -13.97 5.28 -24.87
CA ALA A 460 -14.46 4.27 -25.78
C ALA A 460 -13.29 3.77 -26.64
N ILE A 461 -12.88 2.52 -26.43
CA ILE A 461 -11.80 1.87 -27.18
C ILE A 461 -12.38 0.72 -28.00
N PRO A 462 -12.12 0.64 -29.32
CA PRO A 462 -12.53 -0.49 -30.13
C PRO A 462 -12.07 -1.82 -29.54
N THR A 463 -12.97 -2.79 -29.48
CA THR A 463 -12.70 -4.13 -28.94
C THR A 463 -11.51 -4.84 -29.60
N SER A 464 -11.20 -4.49 -30.86
CA SER A 464 -10.05 -5.02 -31.61
C SER A 464 -8.69 -4.48 -31.18
N LEU A 465 -8.63 -3.42 -30.37
CA LEU A 465 -7.41 -2.83 -29.82
C LEU A 465 -7.15 -3.26 -28.37
N ILE A 466 -8.04 -4.08 -27.82
CA ILE A 466 -7.96 -4.59 -26.45
C ILE A 466 -7.58 -6.07 -26.48
N ASP A 467 -6.59 -6.44 -25.67
CA ASP A 467 -6.24 -7.83 -25.44
C ASP A 467 -5.98 -8.14 -23.95
N PHE A 468 -5.78 -9.42 -23.64
CA PHE A 468 -5.63 -9.95 -22.27
C PHE A 468 -4.32 -10.74 -22.19
N PRO A 469 -3.18 -10.08 -21.99
CA PRO A 469 -1.89 -10.75 -22.02
C PRO A 469 -1.74 -11.72 -20.85
N ASP A 470 -1.53 -13.01 -21.14
CA ASP A 470 -1.45 -14.09 -20.13
C ASP A 470 -0.49 -13.80 -18.97
N HIS A 471 0.66 -13.19 -19.25
CA HIS A 471 1.64 -12.85 -18.23
C HIS A 471 1.03 -11.89 -17.20
N TRP A 472 0.18 -10.92 -17.58
CA TRP A 472 -0.48 -10.02 -16.62
C TRP A 472 -1.40 -10.72 -15.64
N TYR A 473 -1.80 -11.96 -15.87
CA TYR A 473 -2.64 -12.75 -14.97
C TYR A 473 -1.82 -13.77 -14.20
N LYS A 474 -0.90 -14.45 -14.88
CA LYS A 474 -0.11 -15.58 -14.36
C LYS A 474 1.27 -15.18 -13.80
N GLY A 475 1.67 -13.93 -13.99
CA GLY A 475 2.94 -13.41 -13.48
C GLY A 475 2.95 -13.31 -11.95
N ILE A 476 4.16 -13.20 -11.42
CA ILE A 476 4.44 -13.02 -9.99
C ILE A 476 3.93 -11.65 -9.55
N ARG A 477 3.46 -11.61 -8.31
CA ARG A 477 2.84 -10.44 -7.69
C ARG A 477 3.42 -10.18 -6.33
N ILE A 478 3.33 -8.92 -5.92
CA ILE A 478 3.40 -8.54 -4.51
C ILE A 478 2.29 -9.28 -3.77
N SER A 479 2.61 -9.78 -2.57
CA SER A 479 1.69 -10.61 -1.81
C SER A 479 0.40 -9.88 -1.46
N ASN A 480 -0.73 -10.61 -1.44
CA ASN A 480 -2.03 -10.06 -1.05
C ASN A 480 -2.00 -9.44 0.37
N LYS A 481 -1.20 -10.02 1.27
CA LYS A 481 -0.96 -9.46 2.60
C LYS A 481 -0.37 -8.05 2.52
N ASP A 482 0.71 -7.87 1.76
CA ASP A 482 1.37 -6.56 1.63
C ASP A 482 0.44 -5.52 1.00
N ILE A 483 -0.33 -5.90 -0.03
CA ILE A 483 -1.32 -5.01 -0.66
C ILE A 483 -2.39 -4.58 0.34
N LYS A 484 -2.92 -5.54 1.12
CA LYS A 484 -3.91 -5.27 2.17
C LYS A 484 -3.36 -4.36 3.27
N ASP A 485 -2.15 -4.64 3.76
CA ASP A 485 -1.53 -3.86 4.83
C ASP A 485 -1.25 -2.42 4.38
N LYS A 486 -0.81 -2.23 3.12
CA LYS A 486 -0.67 -0.91 2.49
C LYS A 486 -2.00 -0.16 2.40
N PHE A 487 -3.06 -0.84 1.94
CA PHE A 487 -4.40 -0.26 1.86
C PHE A 487 -4.91 0.21 3.23
N TYR A 488 -4.81 -0.65 4.26
CA TYR A 488 -5.23 -0.28 5.62
C TYR A 488 -4.44 0.90 6.17
N SER A 489 -3.12 0.90 5.95
CA SER A 489 -2.24 1.99 6.37
C SER A 489 -2.73 3.31 5.78
N GLU A 490 -2.86 3.39 4.45
CA GLU A 490 -3.25 4.62 3.76
C GLU A 490 -4.64 5.12 4.19
N MET A 491 -5.62 4.21 4.23
CA MET A 491 -6.99 4.56 4.62
C MET A 491 -7.09 5.00 6.09
N SER A 492 -6.28 4.43 6.97
CA SER A 492 -6.27 4.78 8.40
C SER A 492 -5.64 6.15 8.69
N PHE A 493 -4.62 6.56 7.91
CA PHE A 493 -4.01 7.89 8.05
C PHE A 493 -4.99 9.03 7.78
N ARG A 494 -6.07 8.78 7.01
CA ARG A 494 -7.11 9.77 6.71
C ARG A 494 -8.13 10.00 7.85
N LYS A 495 -8.00 9.30 9.00
CA LYS A 495 -8.85 9.53 10.20
C LYS A 495 -8.57 10.84 10.95
N LEU A 496 -7.61 11.68 10.53
CA LEU A 496 -7.49 13.04 11.06
C LEU A 496 -8.65 13.89 10.50
N PRO A 497 -9.68 14.22 11.31
CA PRO A 497 -10.91 14.77 10.78
C PRO A 497 -10.70 16.17 10.22
N GLU A 498 -11.41 16.44 9.14
CA GLU A 498 -12.17 17.66 8.86
C GLU A 498 -12.51 18.43 10.15
N ARG A 499 -11.54 19.18 10.68
CA ARG A 499 -11.83 20.29 11.59
C ARG A 499 -12.44 21.33 10.69
N LYS A 500 -13.77 21.43 10.72
CA LYS A 500 -14.54 22.57 10.22
C LYS A 500 -13.66 23.81 10.32
N LEU A 501 -13.20 24.36 9.19
CA LEU A 501 -12.70 25.72 9.19
C LEU A 501 -13.83 26.52 9.84
N PRO A 502 -13.59 27.21 10.97
CA PRO A 502 -14.63 28.03 11.53
C PRO A 502 -14.99 29.08 10.48
N GLU A 503 -16.21 28.98 9.97
CA GLU A 503 -16.95 30.09 9.38
C GLU A 503 -16.93 31.20 10.44
N ASN A 504 -15.93 32.08 10.35
CA ASN A 504 -15.73 33.38 10.99
C ASN A 504 -14.23 33.65 11.19
N VAL A 505 -13.45 33.67 10.10
CA VAL A 505 -12.19 34.42 10.08
C VAL A 505 -12.55 35.89 9.90
N ASN A 506 -13.10 36.49 10.95
CA ASN A 506 -13.15 37.93 11.18
C ASN A 506 -13.76 38.19 12.57
N GLN A 507 -13.09 37.73 13.63
CA GLN A 507 -12.94 38.47 14.89
C GLN A 507 -12.16 37.66 15.93
N GLN A 508 -11.27 38.38 16.61
CA GLN A 508 -10.61 38.04 17.89
C GLN A 508 -9.43 37.07 17.85
N PHE A 509 -8.29 37.62 17.44
CA PHE A 509 -7.03 37.37 18.14
C PHE A 509 -7.14 37.89 19.58
N SER A 510 -7.09 37.00 20.57
CA SER A 510 -6.54 37.31 21.89
C SER A 510 -6.13 36.03 22.62
N ASP A 511 -4.82 35.94 22.85
CA ASP A 511 -4.06 35.25 23.90
C ASP A 511 -4.53 33.91 24.51
N ASN A 512 -3.54 33.00 24.56
CA ASN A 512 -3.45 31.74 25.31
C ASN A 512 -4.15 30.49 24.73
N SER A 513 -3.47 29.82 23.80
CA SER A 513 -3.52 28.34 23.71
C SER A 513 -2.21 27.79 23.12
N SER A 514 -1.75 26.65 23.66
CA SER A 514 -0.41 26.08 23.53
C SER A 514 -0.06 25.53 22.14
N PRO A 515 1.23 25.57 21.72
CA PRO A 515 1.70 25.17 20.38
C PRO A 515 1.61 23.67 20.04
N LEU A 516 1.18 22.82 20.98
CA LEU A 516 1.14 21.36 20.81
C LEU A 516 -0.08 20.86 20.01
N MET A 517 -1.11 21.70 19.83
CA MET A 517 -2.31 21.37 19.02
C MET A 517 -2.17 21.73 17.53
N TRP A 518 -1.09 22.42 17.13
CA TRP A 518 -0.78 22.74 15.74
C TRP A 518 -0.01 21.61 15.04
N LEU A 519 0.82 20.87 15.76
CA LEU A 519 1.64 19.77 15.23
C LEU A 519 0.85 18.56 14.73
N LEU A 520 -0.37 18.32 15.24
CA LEU A 520 -1.23 17.22 14.78
C LEU A 520 -2.07 17.59 13.55
N GLY A 521 -2.21 18.88 13.22
CA GLY A 521 -3.01 19.36 12.10
C GLY A 521 -2.24 19.52 10.79
N CYS A 522 -0.93 19.78 10.85
CA CYS A 522 -0.13 20.04 9.65
C CYS A 522 0.34 18.76 8.91
N CYS A 523 0.28 17.58 9.53
CA CYS A 523 0.66 16.32 8.88
C CYS A 523 -0.37 15.82 7.84
N ALA A 524 -1.61 16.32 7.85
CA ALA A 524 -2.68 15.83 6.97
C ALA A 524 -2.80 16.57 5.63
N VAL A 525 -2.23 17.78 5.51
CA VAL A 525 -2.38 18.61 4.29
C VAL A 525 -1.25 18.38 3.28
N VAL A 526 -0.08 17.92 3.73
CA VAL A 526 1.14 17.92 2.90
C VAL A 526 1.27 16.67 2.01
N ALA A 527 0.72 15.51 2.40
CA ALA A 527 0.71 14.32 1.54
C ALA A 527 -0.17 14.47 0.29
N LEU A 528 -1.16 15.39 0.30
CA LEU A 528 -2.02 15.70 -0.84
C LEU A 528 -1.40 16.68 -1.83
N PHE A 529 -0.42 17.50 -1.42
CA PHE A 529 0.20 18.51 -2.29
C PHE A 529 1.38 17.99 -3.14
N VAL A 530 1.92 16.79 -2.85
CA VAL A 530 3.04 16.21 -3.61
C VAL A 530 2.66 15.79 -5.03
N ILE A 531 1.36 15.57 -5.33
CA ILE A 531 0.91 15.26 -6.70
C ILE A 531 0.50 16.52 -7.47
N LEU A 532 0.15 17.62 -6.78
CA LEU A 532 -0.26 18.85 -7.48
C LEU A 532 0.93 19.71 -7.94
N ASP A 533 2.07 19.67 -7.26
CA ASP A 533 3.24 20.53 -7.59
C ASP A 533 4.26 19.88 -8.56
N MET A 534 3.98 18.68 -9.08
CA MET A 534 4.77 18.06 -10.17
C MET A 534 4.06 18.06 -11.54
N VAL A 535 2.89 18.70 -11.67
CA VAL A 535 2.14 18.81 -12.94
C VAL A 535 1.77 20.28 -13.24
N LEU A 536 2.77 21.16 -13.23
CA LEU A 536 2.71 22.49 -13.83
C LEU A 536 3.98 22.83 -14.61
#